data_AF-A0A522HET2-F1
#
_entry.id   AF-A0A522HET2-F1
#
_cell.length_a   1.000
_cell.length_b   1.000
_cell.length_c   1.000
_cell.angle_alpha   90.00
_cell.angle_beta   90.00
_cell.angle_gamma   90.00
#
_symmetry.space_group_name_H-M   'P 1'
#
loop_
_entity.id
_entity.type
_entity.pdbx_description
1 polymer ?
#
loop_
_entity_poly.entity_id
_entity_poly.type
_entity_poly.pdbx_seq_one_letter_code
_entity_poly.pdbx_strand_id
1 'polypeptide(L)' 'MSNAPTTNKTTQNDDRLVTDREVAQLLSCSRSWPWKLSSEGKFPKPIRLSARCTRWSRLSVLAWMADPQAWQAAHGGK' A
#
# COMPACT_ATOMS: atom_id res chain seq x y z
N MET A 1 -42.78 -13.20 -6.26
CA MET A 1 -41.91 -13.46 -5.09
C MET A 1 -40.53 -12.96 -5.44
N SER A 2 -40.11 -11.84 -4.85
CA SER A 2 -38.92 -11.09 -5.25
C SER A 2 -37.64 -11.72 -4.68
N ASN A 3 -36.70 -12.09 -5.56
CA ASN A 3 -35.37 -12.55 -5.15
C ASN A 3 -34.55 -11.33 -4.73
N ALA A 4 -34.47 -11.10 -3.42
CA ALA A 4 -33.61 -10.09 -2.84
C ALA A 4 -32.14 -10.42 -3.17
N PRO A 5 -31.32 -9.46 -3.64
CA PRO A 5 -29.89 -9.66 -3.68
C PRO A 5 -29.39 -9.76 -2.24
N THR A 6 -28.90 -10.93 -1.84
CA THR A 6 -28.06 -11.09 -0.65
C THR A 6 -26.79 -10.27 -0.86
N THR A 7 -26.82 -9.00 -0.48
CA THR A 7 -25.63 -8.18 -0.30
C THR A 7 -24.84 -8.75 0.87
N ASN A 8 -23.98 -9.72 0.58
CA ASN A 8 -22.98 -10.17 1.53
C ASN A 8 -21.97 -9.02 1.69
N LYS A 9 -22.14 -8.23 2.75
CA LYS A 9 -21.12 -7.29 3.22
C LYS A 9 -19.90 -8.10 3.67
N THR A 10 -18.98 -8.38 2.75
CA THR A 10 -17.63 -8.82 3.09
C THR A 10 -16.85 -7.61 3.62
N THR A 11 -17.17 -7.19 4.84
CA THR A 11 -16.36 -6.27 5.63
C THR A 11 -15.22 -7.08 6.24
N GLN A 12 -14.18 -7.38 5.46
CA GLN A 12 -12.90 -7.90 5.96
C GLN A 12 -11.79 -7.57 4.97
N ASN A 13 -11.04 -6.55 5.33
CA ASN A 13 -9.81 -6.08 4.69
C ASN A 13 -8.75 -7.19 4.68
N ASP A 14 -8.59 -7.92 3.58
CA ASP A 14 -7.34 -8.65 3.31
C ASP A 14 -6.33 -7.64 2.76
N ASP A 15 -5.79 -6.79 3.64
CA ASP A 15 -4.64 -5.97 3.28
C ASP A 15 -3.41 -6.88 3.13
N ARG A 16 -3.23 -7.40 1.93
CA ARG A 16 -2.11 -8.28 1.62
C ARG A 16 -0.79 -7.52 1.76
N LEU A 17 0.13 -8.09 2.53
CA LEU A 17 1.50 -7.61 2.63
C LEU A 17 2.30 -8.02 1.39
N VAL A 18 2.95 -7.05 0.76
CA VAL A 18 3.76 -7.23 -0.47
C VAL A 18 5.24 -6.95 -0.22
N THR A 19 6.09 -7.62 -1.00
CA THR A 19 7.55 -7.46 -0.99
C THR A 19 7.99 -6.16 -1.68
N ASP A 20 9.24 -5.74 -1.47
CA ASP A 20 9.86 -4.62 -2.21
C ASP A 20 9.85 -4.87 -3.73
N ARG A 21 10.02 -6.13 -4.15
CA ARG A 21 9.95 -6.53 -5.56
C ARG A 21 8.55 -6.31 -6.13
N GLU A 22 7.51 -6.76 -5.43
CA GLU A 22 6.12 -6.55 -5.87
C GLU A 22 5.76 -5.06 -5.90
N VAL A 23 6.20 -4.28 -4.91
CA VAL A 23 6.02 -2.82 -4.91
C VAL A 23 6.70 -2.18 -6.12
N ALA A 24 7.94 -2.55 -6.41
CA ALA A 24 8.67 -2.04 -7.57
C ALA A 24 7.99 -2.42 -8.91
N GLN A 25 7.41 -3.63 -8.99
CA GLN A 25 6.62 -4.06 -10.15
C GLN A 25 5.34 -3.26 -10.32
N LEU A 26 4.59 -3.02 -9.22
CA LEU A 26 3.39 -2.19 -9.24
C LEU A 26 3.69 -0.77 -9.75
N LEU A 27 4.83 -0.23 -9.36
CA LEU A 27 5.28 1.13 -9.71
C LEU A 27 6.04 1.19 -11.04
N SER A 28 6.29 0.06 -11.70
CA SER A 28 7.18 -0.04 -12.88
C SER A 28 8.53 0.67 -12.69
N CYS A 29 9.14 0.54 -11.50
CA CYS A 29 10.36 1.24 -11.12
C CYS A 29 11.44 0.30 -10.58
N SER A 30 12.62 0.85 -10.25
CA SER A 30 13.67 0.09 -9.57
C SER A 30 13.31 -0.23 -8.12
N ARG A 31 13.87 -1.32 -7.56
CA ARG A 31 13.62 -1.74 -6.17
C ARG A 31 14.08 -0.73 -5.12
N SER A 32 15.07 0.11 -5.42
CA SER A 32 15.60 1.12 -4.49
C SER A 32 14.71 2.36 -4.38
N TRP A 33 13.86 2.61 -5.37
CA TRP A 33 13.05 3.83 -5.43
C TRP A 33 11.94 3.90 -4.34
N PRO A 34 11.16 2.83 -4.07
CA PRO A 34 10.18 2.83 -2.99
C PRO A 34 10.81 3.06 -1.61
N TRP A 35 12.01 2.52 -1.40
CA TRP A 35 12.78 2.75 -0.17
C TRP A 35 13.20 4.20 -0.02
N LYS A 36 13.72 4.81 -1.09
CA LYS A 36 14.09 6.24 -1.10
C LYS A 36 12.88 7.10 -0.73
N LEU A 37 11.75 6.93 -1.41
CA LEU A 37 10.55 7.73 -1.11
C LEU A 37 10.01 7.48 0.30
N SER A 38 10.06 6.23 0.78
CA SER A 38 9.60 5.91 2.13
C SER A 38 10.50 6.56 3.19
N SER A 39 11.82 6.60 2.96
CA SER A 39 12.77 7.31 3.83
C SER A 39 12.55 8.82 3.83
N GLU A 40 12.10 9.39 2.69
CA GLU A 40 11.72 10.80 2.56
C GLU A 40 10.30 11.09 3.11
N GLY A 41 9.57 10.08 3.60
CA GLY A 41 8.19 10.23 4.09
C GLY A 41 7.15 10.46 3.00
N LYS A 42 7.51 10.30 1.72
CA LYS A 42 6.65 10.56 0.55
C LYS A 42 5.89 9.33 0.06
N PHE A 43 6.08 8.19 0.70
CA PHE A 43 5.52 6.89 0.31
C PHE A 43 5.13 6.09 1.56
N PRO A 44 4.19 5.13 1.48
CA PRO A 44 3.81 4.28 2.60
C PRO A 44 5.01 3.70 3.35
N LYS A 45 4.94 3.77 4.69
CA LYS A 45 5.98 3.23 5.55
C LYS A 45 6.01 1.71 5.46
N PRO A 46 7.19 1.09 5.34
CA PRO A 46 7.31 -0.34 5.43
C PRO A 46 6.96 -0.84 6.84
N ILE A 47 6.31 -2.01 6.88
CA ILE A 47 6.03 -2.79 8.07
C ILE A 47 7.19 -3.77 8.28
N ARG A 48 7.93 -3.61 9.38
CA ARG A 48 9.00 -4.53 9.77
C ARG A 48 8.41 -5.72 10.54
N LEU A 49 8.47 -6.90 9.96
CA LEU A 49 8.02 -8.15 10.60
C LEU A 49 9.16 -8.83 11.37
N SER A 50 10.40 -8.69 10.90
CA SER A 50 11.60 -9.18 11.59
C SER A 50 12.85 -8.39 11.17
N ALA A 51 14.02 -8.76 11.69
CA ALA A 51 15.29 -8.13 11.32
C ALA A 51 15.60 -8.18 9.80
N ARG A 52 15.11 -9.21 9.10
CA ARG A 52 15.34 -9.43 7.65
C ARG A 52 14.06 -9.47 6.82
N CYS A 53 12.91 -9.17 7.42
CA CYS A 53 11.63 -9.23 6.74
C CYS A 53 10.87 -7.91 6.89
N THR A 54 10.77 -7.19 5.78
CA THR A 54 10.04 -5.93 5.67
C THR A 54 9.05 -6.02 4.52
N ARG A 55 7.84 -5.49 4.72
CA ARG A 55 6.72 -5.56 3.76
C ARG A 55 5.99 -4.23 3.67
N TRP A 56 5.14 -4.07 2.66
CA TRP A 56 4.22 -2.94 2.54
C TRP A 56 2.78 -3.42 2.50
N SER A 57 1.89 -2.61 3.04
CA SER A 57 0.45 -2.72 2.80
C SER A 57 0.17 -2.51 1.32
N ARG A 58 -0.38 -3.53 0.63
CA ARG A 58 -0.73 -3.40 -0.79
C ARG A 58 -1.79 -2.32 -0.99
N LEU A 59 -2.77 -2.22 -0.08
CA LEU A 59 -3.80 -1.20 -0.16
C LEU A 59 -3.20 0.20 -0.04
N SER A 60 -2.25 0.41 0.89
CA SER A 60 -1.58 1.70 1.05
C SER A 60 -0.77 2.09 -0.20
N VAL A 61 -0.11 1.11 -0.83
CA VAL A 61 0.64 1.34 -2.08
C VAL A 61 -0.31 1.72 -3.22
N LEU A 62 -1.44 1.03 -3.36
CA LEU A 62 -2.45 1.37 -4.38
C LEU A 62 -3.10 2.73 -4.13
N ALA A 63 -3.41 3.06 -2.87
CA ALA A 63 -3.94 4.37 -2.50
C ALA A 63 -2.95 5.49 -2.86
N TRP A 64 -1.65 5.27 -2.62
CA TRP A 64 -0.61 6.20 -3.06
C TRP A 64 -0.54 6.30 -4.59
N MET A 65 -0.66 5.18 -5.33
CA MET A 65 -0.63 5.20 -6.80
C MET A 65 -1.83 5.94 -7.41
N ALA A 66 -2.99 5.89 -6.76
CA ALA A 66 -4.20 6.55 -7.24
C ALA A 66 -4.07 8.08 -7.18
N ASP A 67 -3.47 8.62 -6.11
CA ASP A 67 -3.16 10.04 -5.98
C ASP A 67 -1.94 10.25 -5.05
N PRO A 68 -0.72 10.31 -5.60
CA PRO A 68 0.48 10.51 -4.80
C PRO A 68 0.49 11.85 -4.05
N GLN A 69 -0.09 12.89 -4.65
CA GLN A 69 -0.03 14.25 -4.10
C GLN A 69 -1.01 14.41 -2.94
N ALA A 70 -2.25 13.94 -3.09
CA ALA A 70 -3.22 13.95 -1.99
C ALA A 70 -2.79 13.01 -0.86
N TRP A 71 -2.21 11.85 -1.19
CA TRP A 71 -1.66 10.94 -0.18
C TRP A 71 -0.54 11.63 0.62
N GLN A 72 0.39 12.29 -0.06
CA GLN A 72 1.46 13.06 0.57
C GLN A 72 0.93 14.25 1.36
N ALA A 73 -0.11 14.95 0.93
CA ALA A 73 -0.70 16.04 1.72
C ALA A 73 -1.32 15.52 3.03
N ALA A 74 -1.94 14.34 3.01
CA ALA A 74 -2.57 13.73 4.19
C ALA A 74 -1.57 13.06 5.16
N HIS A 75 -0.40 12.63 4.67
CA HIS A 75 0.59 11.86 5.45
C HIS A 75 1.96 12.54 5.57
N GLY A 76 2.17 13.64 4.85
CA GLY A 76 3.40 14.43 4.77
C GLY A 76 3.48 15.40 5.93
N GLY A 77 3.78 14.85 7.09
CA GLY A 77 4.07 15.60 8.30
C GLY A 77 4.99 14.77 9.18
N LYS A 78 6.29 15.03 9.11
CA LYS A 78 7.21 14.69 10.17
C LYS A 78 8.30 15.75 10.27
#